data_AF-A0A2N3EIC4-F1
#
_entry.id   AF-A0A2N3EIC4-F1
#
_cell.length_a   1.000
_cell.length_b   1.000
_cell.length_c   1.000
_cell.angle_alpha   90.00
_cell.angle_beta   90.00
_cell.angle_gamma   90.00
#
_symmetry.space_group_name_H-M   'P 1'
#
loop_
_entity.id
_entity.type
_entity.pdbx_description
1 polymer ?
#
loop_
_entity_poly.entity_id
_entity_poly.type
_entity_poly.pdbx_seq_one_letter_code
_entity_poly.pdbx_strand_id
1 'polypeptide(L)'
;MPGTHGTTGLSVTFADADGAPLDGLSVHGTFWRPVAAGSDLRMVLTERAPGIYENTFDLAYTGNWLVRIAASDTKGETFIQEKRVFIHE
;
A
#
# COMPACT_ATOMS: atom_id res chain seq x y z
N MET A 1 -12.33 -19.81 15.52
CA MET A 1 -13.03 -18.64 14.95
C MET A 1 -12.38 -18.33 13.61
N PRO A 2 -13.02 -18.60 12.45
CA PRO A 2 -12.46 -18.20 11.17
C PRO A 2 -12.61 -16.67 11.03
N GLY A 3 -11.49 -15.98 10.79
CA GLY A 3 -11.46 -14.53 10.60
C GLY A 3 -12.16 -14.14 9.31
N THR A 4 -12.97 -13.08 9.36
CA THR A 4 -13.66 -12.52 8.20
C THR A 4 -12.62 -11.99 7.21
N HIS A 5 -12.62 -12.52 5.98
CA HIS A 5 -11.87 -11.93 4.88
C HIS A 5 -12.54 -10.60 4.51
N GLY A 6 -11.80 -9.50 4.60
CA GLY A 6 -12.25 -8.16 4.25
C GLY A 6 -11.47 -7.60 3.07
N THR A 7 -12.20 -7.12 2.07
CA THR A 7 -11.63 -6.45 0.90
C THR A 7 -11.30 -5.00 1.27
N THR A 8 -10.00 -4.65 1.28
CA THR A 8 -9.49 -3.34 1.70
C THR A 8 -8.90 -2.59 0.50
N GLY A 9 -9.45 -1.41 0.20
CA GLY A 9 -8.89 -0.52 -0.81
C GLY A 9 -7.71 0.28 -0.26
N LEU A 10 -6.60 0.32 -1.01
CA LEU A 10 -5.45 1.18 -0.76
C LEU A 10 -5.32 2.17 -1.91
N SER A 11 -5.36 3.47 -1.59
CA SER A 11 -5.10 4.57 -2.52
C SER A 11 -3.94 5.40 -1.98
N VAL A 12 -2.96 5.69 -2.83
CA VAL A 12 -1.75 6.44 -2.49
C VAL A 12 -1.58 7.55 -3.51
N THR A 13 -1.36 8.77 -3.02
CA THR A 13 -1.09 9.94 -3.84
C THR A 13 0.38 10.35 -3.72
N PHE A 14 1.03 10.57 -4.85
CA PHE A 14 2.38 11.11 -4.94
C PHE A 14 2.36 12.47 -5.63
N ALA A 15 3.03 13.44 -5.03
CA ALA A 15 3.22 14.77 -5.58
C ALA A 15 4.63 15.28 -5.21
N ASP A 16 5.17 16.19 -6.02
CA ASP A 16 6.41 16.89 -5.72
C ASP A 16 6.20 18.02 -4.69
N ALA A 17 7.27 18.78 -4.42
CA ALA A 17 7.23 19.88 -3.46
C ALA A 17 6.32 21.05 -3.89
N ASP A 18 6.07 21.20 -5.19
CA ASP A 18 5.19 22.21 -5.78
C ASP A 18 3.74 21.71 -5.89
N GLY A 19 3.48 20.45 -5.52
CA GLY A 19 2.17 19.81 -5.58
C GLY A 19 1.83 19.23 -6.95
N ALA A 20 2.76 19.16 -7.88
CA ALA A 20 2.54 18.50 -9.16
C ALA A 20 2.50 16.97 -8.95
N PRO A 21 1.52 16.25 -9.54
CA PRO A 21 1.42 14.82 -9.38
C PRO A 21 2.62 14.10 -9.98
N LEU A 22 3.12 13.08 -9.30
CA LEU A 22 4.20 12.23 -9.80
C LEU A 22 3.62 10.97 -10.45
N ASP A 23 3.54 10.96 -11.78
CA ASP A 23 3.07 9.82 -12.58
C ASP A 23 4.21 8.84 -12.97
N GLY A 24 3.84 7.67 -13.49
CA GLY A 24 4.78 6.67 -14.02
C GLY A 24 5.62 5.94 -12.97
N LEU A 25 5.29 6.07 -11.67
CA LEU A 25 5.97 5.37 -10.59
C LEU A 25 5.61 3.88 -10.54
N SER A 26 6.60 3.04 -10.24
CA SER A 26 6.38 1.64 -9.86
C SER A 26 6.09 1.55 -8.37
N VAL A 27 4.82 1.48 -8.01
CA VAL A 27 4.36 1.51 -6.61
C VAL A 27 3.99 0.11 -6.12
N HIS A 28 4.52 -0.28 -4.97
CA HIS A 28 4.18 -1.52 -4.27
C HIS A 28 3.65 -1.22 -2.87
N GLY A 29 2.54 -1.85 -2.52
CA GLY A 29 1.99 -1.87 -1.17
C GLY A 29 2.23 -3.23 -0.54
N THR A 30 2.76 -3.23 0.68
CA THR A 30 2.92 -4.43 1.49
C THR A 30 2.18 -4.27 2.82
N PHE A 31 1.24 -5.16 3.09
CA PHE A 31 0.60 -5.30 4.40
C PHE A 31 1.25 -6.46 5.16
N TRP A 32 1.73 -6.22 6.37
CA TRP A 32 2.15 -7.30 7.26
C TRP A 32 1.67 -7.10 8.70
N ARG A 33 1.51 -8.20 9.43
CA ARG A 33 1.17 -8.18 10.86
C ARG A 33 2.43 -8.45 11.66
N PRO A 34 2.83 -7.58 12.61
CA PRO A 34 4.04 -7.79 13.42
C PRO A 34 3.93 -9.02 14.35
N VAL A 35 2.71 -9.47 14.66
CA VAL A 35 2.44 -10.58 15.60
C VAL A 35 2.24 -11.93 14.91
N ALA A 36 2.13 -11.96 13.59
CA ALA A 36 1.96 -13.19 12.81
C ALA A 36 2.93 -13.13 11.62
N ALA A 37 4.11 -13.73 11.80
CA ALA A 37 5.10 -13.86 10.74
C ALA A 37 4.60 -14.79 9.63
N GLY A 38 4.92 -14.47 8.36
CA GLY A 38 4.69 -15.36 7.22
C GLY A 38 3.38 -15.16 6.44
N SER A 39 2.73 -14.00 6.56
CA SER A 39 1.57 -13.65 5.72
C SER A 39 1.59 -12.18 5.32
N ASP A 40 2.74 -11.70 4.85
CA ASP A 40 2.80 -10.41 4.16
C ASP A 40 2.08 -10.50 2.81
N LEU A 41 1.18 -9.54 2.59
CA LEU A 41 0.46 -9.38 1.33
C LEU A 41 1.10 -8.22 0.58
N ARG A 42 1.81 -8.53 -0.50
CA ARG A 42 2.45 -7.56 -1.39
C ARG A 42 1.73 -7.51 -2.72
N MET A 43 1.33 -6.31 -3.16
CA MET A 43 0.73 -6.09 -4.47
C MET A 43 1.30 -4.83 -5.12
N VAL A 44 1.34 -4.83 -6.45
CA VAL A 44 1.66 -3.65 -7.27
C VAL A 44 0.41 -2.78 -7.34
N LEU A 45 0.53 -1.48 -7.10
CA LEU A 45 -0.57 -0.54 -7.27
C LEU A 45 -0.64 -0.09 -8.72
N THR A 46 -1.86 0.05 -9.24
CA THR A 46 -2.09 0.53 -10.61
C THR A 46 -2.35 2.02 -10.57
N GLU A 47 -1.71 2.78 -11.45
CA GLU A 47 -2.00 4.19 -11.62
C GLU A 47 -3.41 4.38 -12.21
N ARG A 48 -4.26 5.14 -11.53
CA ARG A 48 -5.68 5.37 -11.91
C ARG A 48 -5.92 6.79 -12.41
N ALA A 49 -5.12 7.73 -11.94
CA ALA A 49 -5.03 9.10 -12.40
C ALA A 49 -3.59 9.58 -12.14
N PRO A 50 -3.12 10.67 -12.79
CA PRO A 50 -1.77 11.18 -12.57
C PRO A 50 -1.45 11.33 -11.08
N GLY A 51 -0.44 10.60 -10.62
CA GLY A 51 0.00 10.60 -9.22
C GLY A 51 -0.90 9.85 -8.24
N ILE A 52 -1.95 9.16 -8.68
CA ILE A 52 -2.86 8.37 -7.85
C ILE A 52 -2.75 6.89 -8.20
N TYR A 53 -2.31 6.10 -7.21
CA TYR A 53 -2.05 4.67 -7.33
C TYR A 53 -2.96 3.88 -6.42
N GLU A 54 -3.66 2.90 -6.97
CA GLU A 54 -4.69 2.16 -6.25
C GLU A 54 -4.59 0.65 -6.45
N ASN A 55 -4.90 -0.10 -5.40
CA ASN A 55 -5.22 -1.52 -5.51
C ASN A 55 -6.12 -1.95 -4.34
N THR A 56 -6.69 -3.14 -4.46
CA THR A 56 -7.53 -3.77 -3.46
C THR A 56 -6.84 -5.02 -2.93
N PHE A 57 -6.80 -5.15 -1.61
CA PHE A 57 -6.17 -6.26 -0.90
C PHE A 57 -7.22 -7.07 -0.15
N ASP A 58 -7.19 -8.40 -0.29
CA ASP A 58 -8.01 -9.29 0.52
C ASP A 58 -7.27 -9.63 1.82
N LEU A 59 -7.57 -8.86 2.87
CA LEU A 59 -6.97 -9.05 4.18
C LEU A 59 -7.77 -10.10 4.97
N ALA A 60 -7.10 -11.16 5.40
CA ALA A 60 -7.74 -12.26 6.14
C ALA A 60 -8.13 -11.91 7.58
N TYR A 61 -7.67 -10.76 8.10
CA TYR A 61 -7.86 -10.38 9.50
C TYR A 61 -8.06 -8.87 9.65
N THR A 62 -8.97 -8.48 10.54
CA THR A 62 -9.06 -7.12 11.09
C THR A 62 -7.96 -6.87 12.14
N GLY A 63 -7.82 -5.61 12.55
CA GLY A 63 -6.93 -5.17 13.62
C GLY A 63 -5.69 -4.43 13.13
N ASN A 64 -4.58 -4.57 13.87
CA ASN A 64 -3.35 -3.83 13.60
C ASN A 64 -2.57 -4.42 12.42
N TRP A 65 -2.25 -3.55 11.45
CA TRP A 65 -1.40 -3.84 10.31
C TRP A 65 -0.31 -2.78 10.18
N LEU A 66 0.83 -3.19 9.63
CA LEU A 66 1.83 -2.27 9.11
C LEU A 66 1.72 -2.28 7.59
N VAL A 67 1.63 -1.09 7.03
CA VAL A 67 1.60 -0.85 5.58
C VAL A 67 2.92 -0.22 5.21
N ARG A 68 3.60 -0.81 4.24
CA ARG A 68 4.76 -0.20 3.57
C ARG A 68 4.42 0.10 2.15
N ILE A 69 4.66 1.34 1.78
CA ILE A 69 4.62 1.79 0.40
C ILE A 69 6.05 1.93 -0.07
N ALA A 70 6.39 1.24 -1.15
CA ALA A 70 7.65 1.42 -1.86
C ALA A 70 7.35 1.89 -3.27
N ALA A 71 7.81 3.09 -3.62
CA ALA A 71 7.68 3.65 -4.95
C ALA A 71 9.06 3.82 -5.56
N SER A 72 9.22 3.45 -6.83
CA SER A 72 10.45 3.63 -7.57
C SER A 72 10.17 4.34 -8.88
N ASP A 73 11.05 5.27 -9.27
CA ASP A 73 11.00 5.92 -10.57
C ASP A 73 11.84 5.17 -11.63
N THR A 74 11.86 5.69 -12.86
CA THR A 74 12.65 5.11 -13.96
C THR A 74 14.16 5.30 -13.80
N LYS A 75 14.59 6.20 -12.91
CA LYS A 75 16.01 6.45 -12.59
C LYS A 75 16.50 5.53 -11.47
N GLY A 76 15.60 4.77 -10.84
CA GLY A 76 15.89 3.87 -9.72
C GLY A 76 15.84 4.54 -8.35
N GLU A 77 15.43 5.80 -8.27
CA GLU A 77 15.19 6.48 -7.00
C GLU A 77 14.03 5.79 -6.29
N THR A 78 14.24 5.38 -5.04
CA THR A 78 13.24 4.61 -4.28
C THR A 78 12.81 5.37 -3.05
N PHE A 79 11.52 5.65 -2.97
CA PHE A 79 10.85 6.19 -1.81
C PHE A 79 10.19 5.06 -1.02
N ILE A 80 10.38 5.05 0.30
CA ILE A 80 9.79 4.05 1.19
C ILE A 80 9.11 4.77 2.35
N GLN A 81 7.84 4.46 2.57
CA GLN A 81 7.08 4.94 3.70
C GLN A 81 6.41 3.78 4.42
N GLU A 82 6.50 3.76 5.74
CA GLU A 82 5.85 2.78 6.59
C GLU A 82 4.84 3.47 7.51
N LYS A 83 3.65 2.88 7.63
CA LYS A 83 2.58 3.40 8.47
C LYS A 83 1.84 2.26 9.17
N ARG A 84 1.60 2.44 10.45
CA ARG A 84 0.70 1.55 11.21
C ARG A 84 -0.74 1.97 10.98
N VAL A 85 -1.59 1.01 10.62
CA VAL A 85 -3.02 1.20 10.39
C VAL A 85 -3.82 0.19 11.19
N PHE A 86 -5.07 0.54 11.49
CA PHE A 86 -6.03 -0.36 12.11
C PHE A 86 -7.17 -0.59 11.11
N ILE A 87 -7.38 -1.85 10.73
CA ILE A 87 -8.44 -2.26 9.81
C ILE A 87 -9.63 -2.75 10.63
N HIS A 88 -10.80 -2.16 10.39
CA HIS A 88 -12.06 -2.60 10.99
C HIS A 88 -12.93 -3.29 9.92
N GLU A 89 -13.96 -4.00 10.37
CA GLU A 89 -15.02 -4.58 9.52
C GLU A 89 -15.93 -3.52 8.89
#